data_AF-A0A0J1D4R9-F1
#
_entry.id   AF-A0A0J1D4R9-F1
#
_cell.length_a   1.000
_cell.length_b   1.000
_cell.length_c   1.000
_cell.angle_alpha   90.00
_cell.angle_beta   90.00
_cell.angle_gamma   90.00
#
_symmetry.space_group_name_H-M   'P 1'
#
loop_
_entity.id
_entity.type
_entity.pdbx_description
1 polymer ?
#
loop_
_entity_poly.entity_id
_entity_poly.type
_entity_poly.pdbx_seq_one_letter_code
_entity_poly.pdbx_strand_id
1 'polypeptide(L)'
;MPSFDPAQMKALRVQRYGEPADVLHLDDVPVQRPRDGQVRIRVHACALNPADWAVCQGFIPLPPPRGIGFDVSGTVDAIGEGVIGVSIGDLVFGVPDYIG
;
A
#
# COMPACT_ATOMS: atom_id res chain seq x y z
N MET A 1 8.25 22.67 -11.54
CA MET A 1 8.22 21.56 -10.58
C MET A 1 6.99 20.72 -10.88
N PRO A 2 7.05 19.38 -10.88
CA PRO A 2 5.84 18.58 -11.05
C PRO A 2 4.86 18.93 -9.94
N SER A 3 3.62 19.26 -10.30
CA SER A 3 2.56 19.55 -9.35
C SER A 3 2.13 18.22 -8.69
N PHE A 4 2.26 18.13 -7.38
CA PHE A 4 1.68 17.04 -6.62
C PHE A 4 0.18 17.28 -6.45
N ASP A 5 -0.64 16.37 -6.95
CA ASP A 5 -2.07 16.33 -6.62
C ASP A 5 -2.23 15.63 -5.27
N PRO A 6 -2.68 16.32 -4.20
CA PRO A 6 -2.88 15.70 -2.89
C PRO A 6 -3.99 14.64 -2.88
N ALA A 7 -4.81 14.55 -3.93
CA ALA A 7 -5.80 13.49 -4.09
C ALA A 7 -5.20 12.19 -4.67
N GLN A 8 -3.94 12.21 -5.13
CA GLN A 8 -3.25 11.07 -5.72
C GLN A 8 -2.00 10.70 -4.90
N MET A 9 -1.65 9.41 -4.94
CA MET A 9 -0.41 8.88 -4.39
C MET A 9 0.26 7.95 -5.40
N LYS A 10 1.57 7.78 -5.27
CA LYS A 10 2.32 6.78 -6.05
C LYS A 10 2.18 5.41 -5.40
N ALA A 11 1.94 4.38 -6.21
CA ALA A 11 1.91 2.99 -5.77
C ALA A 11 2.61 2.07 -6.79
N LEU A 12 3.45 1.15 -6.30
CA LEU A 12 3.94 0.03 -7.12
C LEU A 12 2.83 -0.98 -7.27
N ARG A 13 2.45 -1.28 -8.52
CA ARG A 13 1.30 -2.12 -8.86
C ARG A 13 1.61 -3.12 -9.95
N VAL A 14 0.83 -4.20 -9.98
CA VAL A 14 0.78 -5.19 -11.05
C VAL A 14 -0.59 -5.16 -11.72
N GLN A 15 -0.61 -5.20 -13.06
CA GLN A 15 -1.85 -5.25 -13.85
C GLN A 15 -2.17 -6.66 -14.38
N ARG A 16 -1.18 -7.55 -14.37
CA ARG A 16 -1.27 -8.97 -14.75
C ARG A 16 -0.18 -9.74 -13.99
N TYR A 17 -0.30 -11.05 -13.92
CA TYR A 17 0.80 -11.87 -13.40
C TYR A 17 1.99 -11.91 -14.36
N GLY A 18 3.19 -12.06 -13.82
CA GLY A 18 4.44 -12.21 -14.57
C GLY A 18 5.68 -11.96 -13.72
N GLU A 19 6.84 -11.94 -14.38
CA GLU A 19 8.11 -11.66 -13.72
C GLU A 19 8.13 -10.21 -13.19
N PRO A 20 8.60 -9.97 -11.94
CA PRO A 20 8.50 -8.66 -11.29
C PRO A 20 9.02 -7.49 -12.14
N ALA A 21 10.11 -7.69 -12.87
CA ALA A 21 10.70 -6.67 -13.75
C ALA A 21 9.80 -6.24 -14.92
N ASP A 22 8.89 -7.12 -15.36
CA ASP A 22 8.04 -6.90 -16.54
C ASP A 22 6.63 -6.44 -16.20
N VAL A 23 6.22 -6.58 -14.93
CA VAL A 23 4.82 -6.35 -14.49
C VAL A 23 4.67 -5.30 -13.40
N LEU A 24 5.75 -4.92 -12.70
CA LEU A 24 5.70 -3.86 -11.71
C LEU A 24 5.81 -2.49 -12.37
N HIS A 25 4.79 -1.67 -12.13
CA HIS A 25 4.73 -0.30 -12.61
C HIS A 25 4.42 0.64 -11.45
N LEU A 26 5.00 1.85 -11.50
CA LEU A 26 4.68 2.92 -10.57
C LEU A 26 3.53 3.75 -11.13
N ASP A 27 2.35 3.59 -10.54
CA ASP A 27 1.13 4.29 -10.97
C ASP A 27 0.78 5.43 -10.02
N ASP A 28 0.08 6.45 -10.53
CA ASP A 28 -0.69 7.38 -9.70
C ASP A 28 -2.05 6.76 -9.39
N VAL A 29 -2.41 6.66 -8.11
CA VAL A 29 -3.68 6.12 -7.65
C VAL A 29 -4.35 7.02 -6.61
N PRO A 30 -5.69 7.01 -6.50
CA PRO A 30 -6.37 7.86 -5.54
C PRO A 30 -5.92 7.57 -4.11
N VAL A 31 -5.74 8.62 -3.33
CA VAL A 31 -5.53 8.50 -1.89
C VAL A 31 -6.79 7.88 -1.28
N GLN A 32 -6.62 6.71 -0.67
CA GLN A 32 -7.71 5.96 -0.06
C GLN A 32 -8.16 6.63 1.25
N ARG A 33 -9.45 6.54 1.57
CA ARG A 33 -9.98 6.90 2.89
C ARG A 33 -10.00 5.63 3.76
N PRO A 34 -9.51 5.67 5.00
CA PRO A 34 -9.60 4.51 5.88
C PRO A 34 -11.07 4.16 6.15
N ARG A 35 -11.41 2.86 6.11
CA ARG A 35 -12.72 2.32 6.52
C ARG A 35 -12.80 2.20 8.06
N ASP A 36 -13.94 1.77 8.56
CA ASP A 36 -14.15 1.47 9.99
C ASP A 36 -13.08 0.49 10.49
N GLY A 37 -12.47 0.80 11.63
CA GLY A 37 -11.39 0.02 12.22
C GLY A 37 -10.05 0.12 11.49
N GLN A 38 -9.92 0.96 10.45
CA GLN A 38 -8.67 1.15 9.71
C GLN A 38 -8.01 2.50 10.04
N VAL A 39 -6.68 2.51 9.96
CA VAL A 39 -5.89 3.75 9.87
C VAL A 39 -5.28 3.86 8.50
N ARG A 40 -5.05 5.08 8.03
CA ARG A 40 -4.18 5.34 6.89
C ARG A 40 -2.86 5.87 7.40
N ILE A 41 -1.80 5.43 6.74
CA ILE A 41 -0.44 5.87 7.05
C ILE A 41 0.20 6.49 5.82
N ARG A 42 0.99 7.54 6.03
CA ARG A 42 2.00 7.97 5.09
C ARG A 42 3.21 7.06 5.25
N VAL A 43 3.39 6.16 4.30
CA VAL A 43 4.51 5.20 4.28
C VAL A 43 5.83 5.95 4.13
N HIS A 44 6.80 5.65 5.00
CA HIS A 44 8.19 6.12 4.89
C HIS A 44 9.11 5.05 4.32
N ALA A 45 8.88 3.78 4.67
CA ALA A 45 9.64 2.66 4.16
C ALA A 45 8.77 1.41 4.05
N CYS A 46 9.18 0.52 3.14
CA CYS A 46 8.64 -0.84 3.01
C CYS A 46 9.80 -1.82 2.78
N ALA A 47 9.60 -3.07 3.19
CA ALA A 47 10.54 -4.14 2.87
C ALA A 47 10.07 -4.87 1.61
N LEU A 48 11.03 -5.47 0.89
CA LEU A 48 10.76 -6.38 -0.21
C LEU A 48 11.14 -7.80 0.22
N ASN A 49 10.19 -8.70 0.11
CA ASN A 49 10.31 -10.08 0.52
C ASN A 49 10.02 -11.02 -0.66
N PRO A 50 10.41 -12.32 -0.59
CA PRO A 50 10.01 -13.30 -1.59
C PRO A 50 8.49 -13.38 -1.84
N ALA A 51 7.68 -13.07 -0.82
CA ALA A 51 6.22 -13.02 -0.96
C ALA A 51 5.74 -11.96 -1.96
N ASP A 52 6.42 -10.82 -2.07
CA ASP A 52 6.07 -9.77 -3.03
C ASP A 52 6.26 -10.24 -4.48
N TRP A 53 7.34 -10.99 -4.72
CA TRP A 53 7.61 -11.60 -6.02
C TRP A 53 6.62 -12.72 -6.33
N ALA A 54 6.28 -13.53 -5.31
CA ALA A 54 5.27 -14.57 -5.43
C ALA A 54 3.89 -14.02 -5.79
N VAL A 55 3.53 -12.82 -5.31
CA VAL A 55 2.32 -12.09 -5.76
C VAL A 55 2.42 -11.70 -7.23
N CYS A 56 3.55 -11.12 -7.66
CA CYS A 56 3.76 -10.74 -9.06
C CYS A 56 3.59 -11.95 -9.99
N GLN A 57 4.16 -13.10 -9.62
CA GLN A 57 4.15 -14.33 -10.41
C GLN A 57 2.85 -15.14 -10.29
N GLY A 58 1.93 -14.75 -9.40
CA GLY A 58 0.66 -15.45 -9.18
C GLY A 58 0.76 -16.73 -8.33
N PHE A 59 1.91 -16.97 -7.66
CA PHE A 59 2.05 -18.06 -6.68
C PHE A 59 1.27 -17.77 -5.39
N ILE A 60 1.08 -16.50 -5.06
CA ILE A 60 0.08 -16.04 -4.10
C ILE A 60 -1.07 -15.44 -4.92
N PRO A 61 -2.23 -16.12 -5.03
CA PRO A 61 -3.25 -15.81 -6.02
C PRO A 61 -4.12 -14.60 -5.60
N LEU A 62 -3.54 -13.40 -5.67
CA LEU A 62 -4.24 -12.13 -5.48
C LEU A 62 -4.57 -11.51 -6.84
N PRO A 63 -5.84 -11.23 -7.16
CA PRO A 63 -6.24 -10.76 -8.48
C PRO A 63 -5.68 -9.35 -8.78
N PRO A 64 -5.05 -9.13 -9.95
CA PRO A 64 -4.72 -7.79 -10.42
C PRO A 64 -5.97 -7.03 -10.91
N PRO A 65 -5.97 -5.69 -10.95
CA PRO A 65 -4.86 -4.80 -10.64
C PRO A 65 -4.72 -4.52 -9.14
N ARG A 66 -3.51 -4.69 -8.58
CA ARG A 66 -3.26 -4.45 -7.15
C ARG A 66 -1.86 -3.91 -6.89
N GLY A 67 -1.61 -3.44 -5.66
CA GLY A 67 -0.27 -3.09 -5.19
C GLY A 67 0.65 -4.30 -4.97
N ILE A 68 1.80 -4.08 -4.35
CA ILE A 68 2.60 -5.09 -3.63
C ILE A 68 3.03 -4.54 -2.27
N GLY A 69 3.79 -5.28 -1.48
CA GLY A 69 4.25 -4.87 -0.16
C GLY A 69 3.44 -5.51 0.96
N PHE A 70 4.11 -6.32 1.77
CA PHE A 70 3.56 -6.92 2.99
C PHE A 70 4.08 -6.28 4.26
N ASP A 71 5.12 -5.44 4.19
CA ASP A 71 5.69 -4.77 5.35
C ASP A 71 5.84 -3.28 5.09
N VAL A 72 5.36 -2.46 6.02
CA VAL A 72 5.46 -1.01 5.96
C VAL A 72 5.83 -0.41 7.31
N SER A 73 6.47 0.75 7.27
CA SER A 73 6.55 1.67 8.41
C SER A 73 6.18 3.08 7.96
N GLY A 74 5.48 3.80 8.83
CA GLY A 74 4.77 5.01 8.44
C GLY A 74 4.39 5.89 9.61
N THR A 75 3.78 7.02 9.27
CA THR A 75 3.07 7.87 10.23
C THR A 75 1.58 7.83 9.95
N VAL A 76 0.75 7.67 10.97
CA VAL A 76 -0.71 7.75 10.84
C VAL A 76 -1.10 9.15 10.38
N ASP A 77 -1.80 9.26 9.26
CA ASP A 77 -2.22 10.53 8.65
C ASP A 77 -3.75 10.69 8.53
N ALA A 78 -4.51 9.60 8.69
CA ALA A 78 -5.95 9.61 8.84
C ALA A 78 -6.44 8.38 9.64
N ILE A 79 -7.59 8.51 10.27
CA ILE A 79 -8.19 7.49 11.12
C ILE A 79 -9.65 7.28 10.69
N GLY A 80 -10.05 6.02 10.53
CA GLY A 80 -11.44 5.61 10.28
C GLY A 80 -12.25 5.46 11.57
N GLU A 81 -13.56 5.29 11.44
CA GLU A 81 -14.47 5.19 12.58
C GLU A 81 -14.14 3.97 13.47
N GLY A 82 -14.34 4.11 14.78
CA GLY A 82 -14.17 3.00 15.74
C GLY A 82 -12.73 2.62 16.08
N VAL A 83 -11.71 3.25 15.50
CA VAL A 83 -10.31 3.06 15.90
C VAL A 83 -10.08 3.69 17.27
N ILE A 84 -9.46 2.92 18.18
CA ILE A 84 -9.08 3.36 19.52
C ILE A 84 -7.58 3.09 19.76
N GLY A 85 -6.96 3.88 20.65
CA GLY A 85 -5.57 3.66 21.07
C GLY A 85 -4.49 4.04 20.04
N VAL A 86 -4.87 4.73 18.97
CA VAL A 86 -3.96 5.27 17.93
C VAL A 86 -4.38 6.70 17.60
N SER A 87 -3.41 7.56 17.30
CA SER A 87 -3.62 8.98 16.98
C SER A 87 -2.88 9.40 15.70
N ILE A 88 -3.39 10.44 15.04
CA ILE A 88 -2.71 11.06 13.91
C ILE A 88 -1.35 11.57 14.38
N GLY A 89 -0.29 11.24 13.64
CA GLY A 89 1.10 11.54 14.01
C GLY A 89 1.84 10.36 14.63
N ASP A 90 1.15 9.30 15.06
CA ASP A 90 1.80 8.11 15.62
C ASP A 90 2.66 7.41 14.57
N LEU A 91 3.82 6.91 15.02
CA LEU A 91 4.70 6.07 14.22
C LEU A 91 4.27 4.61 14.37
N VAL A 92 4.03 3.96 13.24
CA VAL A 92 3.53 2.58 13.20
C VAL A 92 4.31 1.76 12.18
N PHE A 93 4.31 0.44 12.38
CA PHE A 93 4.85 -0.52 11.43
C PHE A 93 4.04 -1.81 11.47
N GLY A 94 4.10 -2.60 10.40
CA GLY A 94 3.45 -3.91 10.33
C GLY A 94 2.96 -4.24 8.93
N VAL A 95 1.97 -5.13 8.87
CA VAL A 95 1.38 -5.61 7.63
C VAL A 95 0.22 -4.69 7.22
N PRO A 96 0.26 -4.01 6.06
CA PRO A 96 -0.84 -3.16 5.61
C PRO A 96 -2.01 -3.99 5.11
N ASP A 97 -3.18 -3.37 4.93
CA ASP A 97 -4.27 -3.97 4.14
C ASP A 97 -3.82 -4.09 2.67
N TYR A 98 -3.36 -5.28 2.30
CA TYR A 98 -2.86 -5.57 0.94
C TYR A 98 -3.91 -6.23 0.05
N ILE A 99 -5.09 -6.56 0.60
CA ILE A 99 -6.19 -7.22 -0.11
C ILE A 99 -7.09 -6.18 -0.79
N GLY A 100 -7.19 -4.98 -0.21
CA GLY A 100 -7.92 -3.85 -0.79
C GLY A 100 -9.27 -3.59 -0.15
#